data_AF-A0A523TLL8-F1
#
_entry.id   AF-A0A523TLL8-F1
#
_cell.length_a   1.000
_cell.length_b   1.000
_cell.length_c   1.000
_cell.angle_alpha   90.00
_cell.angle_beta   90.00
_cell.angle_gamma   90.00
#
_symmetry.space_group_name_H-M   'P 1'
#
loop_
_entity.id
_entity.type
_entity.pdbx_description
1 polymer ?
#
loop_
_entity_poly.entity_id
_entity_poly.type
_entity_poly.pdbx_seq_one_letter_code
_entity_poly.pdbx_strand_id
1 'polypeptide(L)'
;MKIGTYLLWAAMAVGTGIIVLLGYFVQIDQIPADSLVGSIFELRLLIMGWAVLLAAVALGIGLFNLFLVHWTKVSRQGPGWKYSAILIVAFVLTLMLGLVLGPDSRVVLFLFNSIQLPAETSLMALLAITLSLAGFRLVAQRRDLISLVFVGTALLVLIGSGPGILSTEGLFFSFFAGLRNWLVEVVAAGGARGILLGVALGSIVTGLRVLLAVDRPYGE
;
A
#
# COMPACT_ATOMS: atom_id res chain seq x y z
N MET A 1 18.42 0.67 -38.44
CA MET A 1 17.08 1.33 -38.44
C MET A 1 16.21 0.97 -37.22
N LYS A 2 16.77 0.80 -36.01
CA LYS A 2 15.97 0.49 -34.81
C LYS A 2 15.40 1.73 -34.08
N ILE A 3 15.84 2.94 -34.44
CA ILE A 3 15.49 4.17 -33.72
C ILE A 3 13.99 4.55 -33.86
N GLY A 4 13.34 4.15 -34.96
CA GLY A 4 11.95 4.54 -35.23
C GLY A 4 10.90 3.81 -34.38
N THR A 5 11.12 2.54 -34.04
CA THR A 5 10.10 1.71 -33.37
C THR A 5 9.89 2.13 -31.92
N TYR A 6 10.95 2.48 -31.20
CA TYR A 6 10.86 2.90 -29.80
C TYR A 6 10.15 4.25 -29.63
N LEU A 7 10.31 5.15 -30.60
CA LEU A 7 9.61 6.44 -30.62
C LEU A 7 8.10 6.26 -30.84
N LEU A 8 7.69 5.28 -31.66
CA LEU A 8 6.28 4.94 -31.84
C LEU A 8 5.66 4.41 -30.54
N TRP A 9 6.34 3.50 -29.83
CA TRP A 9 5.85 2.99 -28.54
C TRP A 9 5.74 4.08 -27.48
N ALA A 10 6.75 4.96 -27.38
CA ALA A 10 6.69 6.11 -26.50
C ALA A 10 5.53 7.05 -26.86
N ALA A 11 5.35 7.38 -28.15
CA ALA A 11 4.25 8.23 -28.60
C ALA A 11 2.87 7.63 -28.29
N MET A 12 2.71 6.31 -28.46
CA MET A 12 1.49 5.60 -28.10
C MET A 12 1.22 5.62 -26.59
N ALA A 13 2.26 5.40 -25.76
CA ALA A 13 2.13 5.44 -24.31
C ALA A 13 1.75 6.85 -23.82
N VAL A 14 2.43 7.88 -24.33
CA VAL A 14 2.14 9.28 -24.04
C VAL A 14 0.74 9.66 -24.49
N GLY A 15 0.35 9.33 -25.72
CA GLY A 15 -0.97 9.63 -26.27
C GLY A 15 -2.10 8.96 -25.47
N THR A 16 -1.94 7.69 -25.14
CA THR A 16 -2.91 6.94 -24.31
C THR A 16 -3.06 7.57 -22.93
N GLY A 17 -1.93 7.94 -22.31
CA GLY A 17 -1.93 8.56 -20.99
C GLY A 17 -2.56 9.96 -20.98
N ILE A 18 -2.32 10.78 -22.02
CA ILE A 18 -2.97 12.08 -22.19
C ILE A 18 -4.48 11.92 -22.36
N ILE A 19 -4.95 10.94 -23.15
CA ILE A 19 -6.39 10.67 -23.33
C ILE A 19 -7.05 10.32 -22.00
N VAL A 20 -6.43 9.45 -21.20
CA VAL A 20 -6.95 9.07 -19.87
C VAL A 20 -7.01 10.27 -18.92
N LEU A 21 -5.98 11.12 -18.93
CA LEU A 21 -5.95 12.34 -18.12
C LEU A 21 -7.00 13.35 -18.55
N LEU A 22 -7.13 13.63 -19.85
CA LEU A 22 -8.14 14.55 -20.37
C LEU A 22 -9.56 14.09 -20.02
N GLY A 23 -9.84 12.78 -20.13
CA GLY A 23 -11.13 12.23 -19.76
C GLY A 23 -11.45 12.29 -18.25
N TYR A 24 -10.49 12.63 -17.38
CA TYR A 24 -10.74 12.85 -15.95
C TYR A 24 -11.34 14.25 -15.66
N PHE A 25 -11.03 15.24 -16.48
CA PHE A 25 -11.51 16.63 -16.30
C PHE A 25 -12.91 16.87 -16.86
N VAL A 26 -13.56 15.83 -17.39
CA VAL A 26 -14.87 15.87 -18.04
C VAL A 26 -15.94 15.40 -17.04
N GLN A 27 -16.84 16.29 -16.64
CA GLN A 27 -17.95 15.99 -15.72
C GLN A 27 -19.19 15.53 -16.51
N ILE A 28 -19.84 14.46 -16.03
CA ILE A 28 -20.86 13.66 -16.73
C ILE A 28 -22.17 14.43 -17.00
N ASP A 29 -22.48 15.44 -16.19
CA ASP A 29 -23.88 15.84 -16.02
C ASP A 29 -24.46 16.76 -17.10
N GLN A 30 -23.69 17.24 -18.10
CA GLN A 30 -24.21 18.17 -19.13
C GLN A 30 -23.62 18.01 -20.55
N ILE A 31 -23.16 16.82 -20.94
CA ILE A 31 -22.45 16.65 -22.22
C ILE A 31 -23.32 15.87 -23.22
N PRO A 32 -23.64 16.43 -24.41
CA PRO A 32 -24.28 15.70 -25.49
C PRO A 32 -23.44 14.48 -25.91
N ALA A 33 -24.09 13.32 -26.01
CA ALA A 33 -23.43 12.03 -26.31
C ALA A 33 -22.74 11.99 -27.69
N ASP A 34 -23.12 12.88 -28.60
CA ASP A 34 -22.57 13.06 -29.94
C ASP A 34 -21.37 14.03 -30.01
N SER A 35 -20.98 14.63 -28.88
CA SER A 35 -19.83 15.53 -28.84
C SER A 35 -18.49 14.77 -28.88
N LEU A 36 -17.45 15.44 -29.41
CA LEU A 36 -16.07 14.95 -29.35
C LEU A 36 -15.62 14.62 -27.91
N VAL A 37 -16.18 15.32 -26.93
CA VAL A 37 -15.89 15.12 -25.50
C VAL A 37 -16.48 13.80 -24.99
N GLY A 38 -17.68 13.42 -25.45
CA GLY A 38 -18.28 12.11 -25.18
C GLY A 38 -17.43 10.97 -25.73
N SER A 39 -16.90 11.12 -26.95
CA SER A 39 -16.02 10.11 -27.57
C SER A 39 -14.71 9.90 -26.80
N ILE A 40 -14.10 10.97 -26.26
CA ILE A 40 -12.88 10.87 -25.43
C ILE A 40 -13.16 10.11 -24.13
N PHE A 41 -14.33 10.33 -23.53
CA PHE A 41 -14.73 9.65 -22.31
C PHE A 41 -14.92 8.14 -22.52
N GLU A 42 -15.62 7.73 -23.59
CA GLU A 42 -15.77 6.32 -23.96
C GLU A 42 -14.42 5.64 -24.21
N LEU A 43 -13.51 6.32 -24.92
CA LEU A 43 -12.13 5.84 -25.12
C LEU A 43 -11.38 5.68 -23.80
N ARG A 44 -11.54 6.60 -22.84
CA ARG A 44 -10.96 6.47 -21.50
C ARG A 44 -11.51 5.24 -20.79
N LEU A 45 -12.81 4.99 -20.82
CA LEU A 45 -13.41 3.81 -20.18
C LEU A 45 -12.86 2.52 -20.79
N LEU A 46 -12.73 2.46 -22.11
CA LEU A 46 -12.13 1.33 -22.82
C LEU A 46 -10.67 1.11 -22.37
N ILE A 47 -9.84 2.16 -22.37
CA ILE A 47 -8.43 2.10 -21.95
C ILE A 47 -8.31 1.68 -20.48
N MET A 48 -9.15 2.23 -19.60
CA MET A 48 -9.20 1.85 -18.18
C MET A 48 -9.59 0.38 -18.01
N GLY A 49 -10.54 -0.12 -18.80
CA GLY A 49 -10.90 -1.55 -18.81
C GLY A 49 -9.71 -2.45 -19.17
N TRP A 50 -8.95 -2.09 -20.20
CA TRP A 50 -7.71 -2.78 -20.55
C TRP A 50 -6.66 -2.68 -19.44
N ALA A 51 -6.49 -1.52 -18.81
CA ALA A 51 -5.56 -1.34 -17.71
C ALA A 51 -5.92 -2.22 -16.51
N VAL A 52 -7.20 -2.31 -16.15
CA VAL A 52 -7.70 -3.20 -15.09
C VAL A 52 -7.47 -4.67 -15.45
N LEU A 53 -7.72 -5.06 -16.70
CA LEU A 53 -7.45 -6.42 -17.17
C LEU A 53 -5.96 -6.77 -17.07
N LEU A 54 -5.08 -5.87 -17.53
CA LEU A 54 -3.63 -6.04 -17.44
C LEU A 54 -3.16 -6.10 -15.99
N ALA A 55 -3.73 -5.29 -15.09
CA ALA A 55 -3.44 -5.34 -13.66
C ALA A 55 -3.85 -6.69 -13.05
N ALA A 56 -5.02 -7.22 -13.42
CA ALA A 56 -5.47 -8.54 -12.97
C ALA A 56 -4.53 -9.66 -13.47
N VAL A 57 -4.11 -9.61 -14.73
CA VAL A 57 -3.12 -10.57 -15.29
C VAL A 57 -1.77 -10.44 -14.58
N ALA A 58 -1.30 -9.22 -14.34
CA ALA A 58 -0.04 -8.97 -13.63
C ALA A 58 -0.07 -9.53 -12.20
N LEU A 59 -1.18 -9.34 -11.47
CA LEU A 59 -1.40 -9.99 -10.18
C LEU A 59 -1.33 -11.51 -10.30
N GLY A 60 -1.99 -12.10 -11.31
CA GLY A 60 -1.93 -13.53 -11.60
C GLY A 60 -0.49 -14.02 -11.85
N ILE A 61 0.30 -13.29 -12.64
CA ILE A 61 1.73 -13.60 -12.88
C ILE A 61 2.51 -13.52 -11.57
N GLY A 62 2.24 -12.52 -10.72
CA GLY A 62 2.86 -12.39 -9.40
C GLY A 62 2.59 -13.59 -8.49
N LEU A 63 1.32 -14.04 -8.43
CA LEU A 63 0.92 -15.22 -7.67
C LEU A 63 1.56 -16.50 -8.23
N PHE A 64 1.59 -16.64 -9.56
CA PHE A 64 2.21 -17.78 -10.23
C PHE A 64 3.72 -17.83 -9.97
N ASN A 65 4.40 -16.67 -10.02
CA ASN A 65 5.82 -16.57 -9.70
C ASN A 65 6.09 -16.96 -8.24
N LEU A 66 5.27 -16.48 -7.31
CA LEU A 66 5.37 -16.88 -5.90
C LEU A 66 5.27 -18.40 -5.74
N PHE A 67 4.27 -19.02 -6.38
CA PHE A 67 4.11 -20.47 -6.37
C PHE A 67 5.34 -21.18 -6.97
N LEU A 68 5.82 -20.75 -8.13
CA LEU A 68 6.94 -21.38 -8.84
C LEU A 68 8.25 -21.33 -8.05
N VAL A 69 8.56 -20.18 -7.45
CA VAL A 69 9.76 -20.00 -6.61
C VAL A 69 9.73 -20.96 -5.42
N HIS A 70 8.58 -21.06 -4.74
CA HIS A 70 8.44 -21.93 -3.58
C HIS A 70 8.38 -23.40 -3.98
N TRP A 71 7.73 -23.74 -5.09
CA TRP A 71 7.68 -25.09 -5.64
C TRP A 71 9.06 -25.60 -6.00
N THR A 72 9.86 -24.77 -6.69
CA THR A 72 11.24 -25.09 -7.03
C THR A 72 12.09 -25.31 -5.77
N LYS A 73 11.90 -24.47 -4.75
CA LYS A 73 12.59 -24.61 -3.46
C LYS A 73 12.22 -25.91 -2.73
N VAL A 74 10.96 -26.33 -2.79
CA VAL A 74 10.49 -27.62 -2.24
C VAL A 74 11.05 -28.80 -3.02
N SER A 75 10.97 -28.76 -4.35
CA SER A 75 11.49 -29.81 -5.23
C SER A 75 12.99 -30.04 -5.06
N ARG A 76 13.77 -28.95 -4.90
CA ARG A 76 15.21 -29.02 -4.67
C ARG A 76 15.61 -29.22 -3.20
N GLN A 77 14.65 -29.35 -2.29
CA GLN A 77 14.86 -29.48 -0.84
C GLN A 77 15.83 -28.44 -0.25
N GLY A 78 15.73 -27.19 -0.71
CA GLY A 78 16.62 -26.11 -0.27
C GLY A 78 16.45 -25.73 1.22
N PRO A 79 17.32 -24.86 1.77
CA PRO A 79 17.23 -24.43 3.17
C PRO A 79 15.86 -23.84 3.51
N GLY A 80 15.17 -24.42 4.50
CA GLY A 80 13.83 -24.00 4.90
C GLY A 80 12.70 -24.43 3.94
N TRP A 81 12.91 -25.46 3.10
CA TRP A 81 11.89 -25.97 2.17
C TRP A 81 10.57 -26.38 2.84
N LYS A 82 10.61 -26.86 4.09
CA LYS A 82 9.42 -27.27 4.84
C LYS A 82 8.43 -26.11 5.00
N TYR A 83 8.93 -24.90 5.29
CA TYR A 83 8.10 -23.70 5.38
C TYR A 83 7.51 -23.31 4.02
N SER A 84 8.28 -23.49 2.95
CA SER A 84 7.80 -23.28 1.58
C SER A 84 6.70 -24.28 1.19
N ALA A 85 6.77 -25.52 1.64
CA ALA A 85 5.71 -26.51 1.43
C ALA A 85 4.42 -26.11 2.16
N ILE A 86 4.52 -25.68 3.42
CA ILE A 86 3.37 -25.16 4.19
C ILE A 86 2.74 -23.96 3.48
N LEU A 87 3.56 -23.02 2.99
CA LEU A 87 3.07 -21.86 2.24
C LEU A 87 2.29 -22.28 1.00
N ILE A 88 2.81 -23.22 0.21
CA ILE A 88 2.12 -23.69 -1.01
C ILE A 88 0.77 -24.31 -0.67
N VAL A 89 0.71 -25.15 0.36
CA VAL A 89 -0.55 -25.77 0.81
C VAL A 89 -1.54 -24.70 1.25
N ALA A 90 -1.12 -23.77 2.10
CA ALA A 90 -1.98 -22.67 2.57
C ALA A 90 -2.46 -21.77 1.41
N PHE A 91 -1.58 -21.46 0.46
CA PHE A 91 -1.89 -20.70 -0.74
C PHE A 91 -2.97 -21.38 -1.59
N VAL A 92 -2.78 -22.67 -1.92
CA VAL A 92 -3.74 -23.42 -2.75
C VAL A 92 -5.08 -23.56 -2.02
N LEU A 93 -5.07 -23.88 -0.72
CA LEU A 93 -6.30 -24.00 0.06
C LEU A 93 -7.07 -22.67 0.10
N THR A 94 -6.39 -21.56 0.39
CA THR A 94 -7.04 -20.24 0.48
C THR A 94 -7.58 -19.80 -0.88
N LEU A 95 -6.83 -20.02 -1.95
CA LEU A 95 -7.25 -19.70 -3.31
C LEU A 95 -8.48 -20.54 -3.71
N MET A 96 -8.46 -21.85 -3.48
CA MET A 96 -9.58 -22.73 -3.81
C MET A 96 -10.83 -22.39 -3.00
N LEU A 97 -10.70 -22.12 -1.70
CA LEU A 97 -11.83 -21.71 -0.87
C LEU A 97 -12.41 -20.38 -1.32
N GLY A 98 -11.57 -19.39 -1.64
CA GLY A 98 -12.01 -18.11 -2.17
C GLY A 98 -12.74 -18.21 -3.50
N LEU A 99 -12.27 -19.07 -4.42
CA LEU A 99 -12.87 -19.27 -5.73
C LEU A 99 -14.20 -20.04 -5.67
N VAL A 100 -14.30 -21.04 -4.79
CA VAL A 100 -15.49 -21.93 -4.71
C VAL A 100 -16.58 -21.34 -3.83
N LEU A 101 -16.23 -20.80 -2.65
CA LEU A 101 -17.20 -20.30 -1.67
C LEU A 101 -17.47 -18.80 -1.81
N GLY A 102 -16.59 -18.08 -2.52
CA GLY A 102 -16.61 -16.63 -2.62
C GLY A 102 -15.89 -15.93 -1.45
N PRO A 103 -15.46 -14.67 -1.66
CA PRO A 103 -14.66 -13.91 -0.69
C PRO A 103 -15.43 -13.58 0.60
N ASP A 104 -16.75 -13.43 0.52
CA ASP A 104 -17.61 -13.07 1.66
C ASP A 104 -18.10 -14.28 2.46
N SER A 105 -17.63 -15.48 2.13
CA SER A 105 -18.03 -16.69 2.85
C SER A 105 -17.48 -16.69 4.28
N ARG A 106 -18.26 -17.26 5.21
CA ARG A 106 -17.87 -17.37 6.63
C ARG A 106 -16.51 -18.06 6.82
N VAL A 107 -16.19 -19.04 5.98
CA VAL A 107 -14.93 -19.79 6.03
C VAL A 107 -13.76 -18.92 5.60
N VAL A 108 -13.88 -18.19 4.49
CA VAL A 108 -12.81 -17.32 3.99
C VAL A 108 -12.58 -16.15 4.94
N LEU A 109 -13.65 -15.53 5.46
CA LEU A 109 -13.55 -14.47 6.47
C LEU A 109 -12.92 -14.98 7.78
N PHE A 110 -13.19 -16.23 8.18
CA PHE A 110 -12.54 -16.82 9.34
C PHE A 110 -11.02 -16.95 9.14
N LEU A 111 -10.59 -17.43 7.97
CA LEU A 111 -9.16 -17.50 7.63
C LEU A 111 -8.51 -16.10 7.63
N PHE A 112 -9.18 -15.11 7.03
CA PHE A 112 -8.70 -13.73 7.02
C PHE A 112 -8.53 -13.18 8.44
N ASN A 113 -9.56 -13.29 9.28
CA ASN A 113 -9.55 -12.74 10.63
C ASN A 113 -8.64 -13.52 11.59
N SER A 114 -8.38 -14.79 11.33
CA SER A 114 -7.60 -15.65 12.24
C SER A 114 -6.13 -15.80 11.82
N ILE A 115 -5.81 -15.57 10.55
CA ILE A 115 -4.44 -15.76 10.03
C ILE A 115 -3.89 -14.43 9.51
N GLN A 116 -4.59 -13.78 8.59
CA GLN A 116 -4.09 -12.56 7.95
C GLN A 116 -4.05 -11.36 8.89
N LEU A 117 -5.16 -11.04 9.57
CA LEU A 117 -5.19 -9.91 10.51
C LEU A 117 -4.17 -10.07 11.67
N PRO A 118 -4.02 -11.25 12.31
CA PRO A 118 -3.01 -11.43 13.35
C PRO A 118 -1.57 -11.36 12.81
N ALA A 119 -1.32 -11.82 11.59
CA ALA A 119 -0.01 -11.68 10.96
C ALA A 119 0.34 -10.20 10.69
N GLU A 120 -0.61 -9.43 10.17
CA GLU A 120 -0.46 -7.98 9.95
C GLU A 120 -0.19 -7.24 11.27
N THR A 121 -0.99 -7.51 12.31
CA THR A 121 -0.80 -6.90 13.64
C THR A 121 0.52 -7.32 14.29
N SER A 122 0.99 -8.55 14.07
CA SER A 122 2.30 -9.02 14.55
C SER A 122 3.45 -8.27 13.87
N LEU A 123 3.36 -8.03 12.55
CA LEU A 123 4.34 -7.22 11.83
C LEU A 123 4.32 -5.76 12.30
N MET A 124 3.13 -5.19 12.53
CA MET A 124 2.99 -3.85 13.12
C MET A 124 3.57 -3.80 14.54
N ALA A 125 3.37 -4.83 15.36
CA ALA A 125 3.95 -4.93 16.70
C ALA A 125 5.48 -5.02 16.65
N LEU A 126 6.04 -5.82 15.74
CA LEU A 126 7.49 -5.86 15.51
C LEU A 126 8.04 -4.50 15.08
N LEU A 127 7.34 -3.79 14.19
CA LEU A 127 7.70 -2.41 13.82
C LEU A 127 7.63 -1.47 15.02
N ALA A 128 6.57 -1.52 15.83
CA ALA A 128 6.42 -0.68 17.00
C ALA A 128 7.52 -0.92 18.04
N ILE A 129 7.88 -2.19 18.30
CA ILE A 129 8.95 -2.57 19.22
C ILE A 129 10.32 -2.13 18.67
N THR A 130 10.60 -2.41 17.40
CA THR A 130 11.89 -2.04 16.79
C THR A 130 12.07 -0.52 16.72
N LEU A 131 11.03 0.25 16.38
CA LEU A 131 11.03 1.71 16.42
C LEU A 131 11.18 2.25 17.84
N SER A 132 10.49 1.67 18.82
CA SER A 132 10.66 2.06 20.23
C SER A 132 12.07 1.80 20.72
N LEU A 133 12.64 0.64 20.41
CA LEU A 133 14.01 0.30 20.79
C LEU A 133 15.03 1.21 20.08
N ALA A 134 14.81 1.52 18.80
CA ALA A 134 15.63 2.47 18.06
C ALA A 134 15.55 3.88 18.68
N GLY A 135 14.36 4.33 19.07
CA GLY A 135 14.16 5.59 19.78
C GLY A 135 14.86 5.61 21.14
N PHE A 136 14.76 4.53 21.93
CA PHE A 136 15.50 4.41 23.19
C PHE A 136 17.02 4.46 22.97
N ARG A 137 17.53 3.74 21.96
CA ARG A 137 18.96 3.78 21.61
C ARG A 137 19.41 5.17 21.17
N LEU A 138 18.59 5.88 20.39
CA LEU A 138 18.84 7.27 19.99
C LEU A 138 19.00 8.16 21.21
N VAL A 139 18.10 8.03 22.19
CA VAL A 139 18.12 8.81 23.44
C VAL A 139 19.32 8.46 24.33
N ALA A 140 19.66 7.18 24.41
CA ALA A 140 20.77 6.70 25.21
C ALA A 140 22.13 7.14 24.65
N GLN A 141 22.27 7.24 23.33
CA GLN A 141 23.53 7.61 22.68
C GLN A 141 23.71 9.12 22.48
N ARG A 142 22.62 9.90 22.32
CA ARG A 142 22.68 11.35 22.09
C ARG A 142 21.66 12.09 22.94
N ARG A 143 22.12 13.13 23.65
CA ARG A 143 21.29 14.09 24.40
C ARG A 143 21.03 15.34 23.56
N ASP A 144 20.48 15.15 22.37
CA ASP A 144 20.11 16.25 21.48
C ASP A 144 18.63 16.67 21.67
N LEU A 145 18.24 17.76 21.02
CA LEU A 145 16.86 18.26 21.08
C LEU A 145 15.85 17.21 20.59
N ILE A 146 16.23 16.37 19.62
CA ILE A 146 15.37 15.33 19.04
C ILE A 146 15.09 14.23 20.07
N SER A 147 16.13 13.77 20.76
CA SER A 147 16.04 12.85 21.90
C SER A 147 15.14 13.40 23.01
N LEU A 148 15.27 14.69 23.33
CA LEU A 148 14.42 15.34 24.35
C LEU A 148 12.95 15.38 23.91
N VAL A 149 12.67 15.75 22.66
CA VAL A 149 11.31 15.73 22.09
C VAL A 149 10.73 14.31 22.06
N PHE A 150 11.54 13.30 21.71
CA PHE A 150 11.11 11.91 21.71
C PHE A 150 10.74 11.44 23.11
N VAL A 151 11.58 11.66 24.11
CA VAL A 151 11.31 11.28 25.50
C VAL A 151 10.07 12.01 26.02
N GLY A 152 9.96 13.31 25.77
CA GLY A 152 8.79 14.10 26.17
C GLY A 152 7.49 13.56 25.55
N THR A 153 7.53 13.24 24.26
CA THR A 153 6.38 12.67 23.55
C THR A 153 6.04 11.27 24.04
N ALA A 154 7.04 10.41 24.26
CA ALA A 154 6.86 9.07 24.76
C ALA A 154 6.25 9.07 26.17
N LEU A 155 6.76 9.93 27.07
CA LEU A 155 6.20 10.09 28.41
C LEU A 155 4.77 10.62 28.38
N LEU A 156 4.48 11.63 27.57
CA LEU A 156 3.12 12.17 27.39
C LEU A 156 2.16 11.07 26.94
N VAL A 157 2.53 10.30 25.91
CA VAL A 157 1.69 9.22 25.39
C VAL A 157 1.53 8.10 26.41
N LEU A 158 2.58 7.75 27.17
CA LEU A 158 2.53 6.70 28.20
C LEU A 158 1.64 7.12 29.37
N ILE A 159 1.72 8.37 29.83
CA ILE A 159 0.83 8.94 30.86
C ILE A 159 -0.61 8.97 30.36
N GLY A 160 -0.84 9.40 29.11
CA GLY A 160 -2.18 9.50 28.52
C GLY A 160 -2.80 8.15 28.09
N SER A 161 -2.03 7.06 28.05
CA SER A 161 -2.50 5.72 27.66
C SER A 161 -2.64 4.73 28.82
N GLY A 162 -2.09 5.07 29.99
CA GLY A 162 -2.07 4.16 31.14
C GLY A 162 -3.46 3.90 31.72
N PRO A 163 -3.93 2.63 31.80
CA PRO A 163 -5.08 2.28 32.60
C PRO A 163 -4.66 2.28 34.08
N GLY A 164 -5.03 3.34 34.82
CA GLY A 164 -5.00 3.32 36.30
C GLY A 164 -3.81 3.98 37.02
N ILE A 165 -2.93 4.72 36.35
CA ILE A 165 -1.89 5.53 37.06
C ILE A 165 -2.49 6.81 37.64
N LEU A 166 -3.50 7.38 36.96
CA LEU A 166 -4.29 8.52 37.39
C LEU A 166 -5.73 8.02 37.58
N SER A 167 -6.43 8.51 38.61
CA SER A 167 -7.85 8.20 38.78
C SER A 167 -8.61 8.56 37.50
N THR A 168 -9.43 7.63 37.01
CA THR A 168 -10.14 7.73 35.72
C THR A 168 -11.12 8.91 35.65
N GLU A 169 -11.42 9.54 36.78
CA GLU A 169 -12.31 10.70 36.90
C GLU A 169 -11.57 12.01 37.22
N GLY A 170 -10.24 12.03 37.21
CA GLY A 170 -9.45 13.23 37.46
C GLY A 170 -9.40 14.19 36.26
N LEU A 171 -9.47 15.50 36.52
CA LEU A 171 -9.23 16.56 35.52
C LEU A 171 -7.86 16.40 34.82
N PHE A 172 -6.84 15.95 35.56
CA PHE A 172 -5.51 15.67 35.01
C PHE A 172 -5.54 14.53 33.98
N PHE A 173 -6.26 13.44 34.25
CA PHE A 173 -6.38 12.33 33.28
C PHE A 173 -7.05 12.79 31.99
N SER A 174 -8.15 13.53 32.09
CA SER A 174 -8.88 14.05 30.93
C SER A 174 -8.01 14.96 30.05
N PHE A 175 -7.16 15.81 30.65
CA PHE A 175 -6.22 16.66 29.92
C PHE A 175 -5.16 15.84 29.17
N PHE A 176 -4.47 14.91 29.84
CA PHE A 176 -3.41 14.10 29.21
C PHE A 176 -3.98 13.12 28.16
N ALA A 177 -5.17 12.56 28.40
CA ALA A 177 -5.87 11.73 27.42
C ALA A 177 -6.29 12.55 26.18
N GLY A 178 -6.82 13.76 26.37
CA GLY A 178 -7.14 14.68 25.29
C GLY A 178 -5.91 15.08 24.47
N LEU A 179 -4.80 15.39 25.14
CA LEU A 179 -3.55 15.75 24.47
C LEU A 179 -2.94 14.57 23.71
N ARG A 180 -3.01 13.35 24.27
CA ARG A 180 -2.64 12.12 23.56
C ARG A 180 -3.50 11.93 22.31
N ASN A 181 -4.81 12.07 22.42
CA ASN A 181 -5.72 11.88 21.29
C ASN A 181 -5.42 12.89 20.17
N TRP A 182 -5.24 14.17 20.52
CA TRP A 182 -4.80 15.19 19.57
C TRP A 182 -3.47 14.83 18.90
N LEU A 183 -2.49 14.33 19.67
CA LEU A 183 -1.20 13.92 19.13
C LEU A 183 -1.33 12.76 18.13
N VAL A 184 -2.15 11.76 18.45
CA VAL A 184 -2.39 10.61 17.57
C VAL A 184 -3.17 11.01 16.31
N GLU A 185 -4.25 11.78 16.46
CA GLU A 185 -5.17 12.12 15.36
C GLU A 185 -4.65 13.22 14.44
N VAL A 186 -3.81 14.12 14.94
CA VAL A 186 -3.28 15.25 14.15
C VAL A 186 -1.85 14.98 13.73
N VAL A 187 -0.93 14.76 14.68
CA VAL A 187 0.51 14.66 14.38
C VAL A 187 0.85 13.30 13.79
N ALA A 188 0.48 12.21 14.46
CA ALA A 188 0.82 10.87 13.98
C ALA A 188 0.04 10.51 12.72
N ALA A 189 -1.27 10.77 12.68
CA ALA A 189 -2.05 10.58 11.46
C ALA A 189 -1.60 11.52 10.33
N GLY A 190 -1.16 12.74 10.65
CA GLY A 190 -0.53 13.65 9.68
C GLY A 190 0.74 13.06 9.07
N GLY A 191 1.62 12.47 9.89
CA GLY A 191 2.81 11.75 9.42
C GLY A 191 2.46 10.54 8.55
N ALA A 192 1.49 9.72 8.97
CA ALA A 192 1.03 8.56 8.20
C ALA A 192 0.44 8.98 6.84
N ARG A 193 -0.40 10.03 6.82
CA ARG A 193 -0.90 10.62 5.58
C ARG A 193 0.22 11.19 4.72
N GLY A 194 1.24 11.80 5.33
CA GLY A 194 2.43 12.29 4.65
C GLY A 194 3.18 11.17 3.92
N ILE A 195 3.34 10.00 4.54
CA ILE A 195 3.94 8.82 3.88
C ILE A 195 3.06 8.36 2.72
N LEU A 196 1.75 8.25 2.91
CA LEU A 196 0.82 7.86 1.85
C LEU A 196 0.85 8.85 0.67
N LEU A 197 0.89 10.16 0.94
CA LEU A 197 1.06 11.20 -0.07
C LEU A 197 2.42 11.09 -0.76
N GLY A 198 3.49 10.80 -0.03
CA GLY A 198 4.82 10.57 -0.59
C GLY A 198 4.85 9.38 -1.55
N VAL A 199 4.21 8.26 -1.18
CA VAL A 199 4.07 7.08 -2.06
C VAL A 199 3.22 7.42 -3.28
N ALA A 200 2.10 8.13 -3.09
CA ALA A 200 1.25 8.57 -4.19
C ALA A 200 2.02 9.49 -5.16
N LEU A 201 2.72 10.50 -4.65
CA LEU A 201 3.56 11.40 -5.46
C LEU A 201 4.67 10.64 -6.18
N GLY A 202 5.33 9.68 -5.51
CA GLY A 202 6.33 8.81 -6.13
C GLY A 202 5.77 8.05 -7.32
N SER A 203 4.58 7.45 -7.17
CA SER A 203 3.91 6.74 -8.26
C SER A 203 3.49 7.68 -9.41
N ILE A 204 3.02 8.89 -9.09
CA ILE A 204 2.68 9.92 -10.08
C ILE A 204 3.93 10.36 -10.85
N VAL A 205 5.07 10.54 -10.19
CA VAL A 205 6.33 10.91 -10.84
C VAL A 205 6.77 9.81 -11.80
N THR A 206 6.66 8.53 -11.42
CA THR A 206 6.93 7.42 -12.35
C THR A 206 6.02 7.47 -13.56
N GLY A 207 4.72 7.70 -13.38
CA GLY A 207 3.78 7.87 -14.49
C GLY A 207 4.11 9.08 -15.37
N LEU A 208 4.44 10.23 -14.75
CA LEU A 208 4.78 11.47 -15.45
C LEU A 208 6.05 11.34 -16.28
N ARG A 209 7.07 10.62 -15.80
CA ARG A 209 8.28 10.36 -16.59
C ARG A 209 7.98 9.60 -17.87
N VAL A 210 7.05 8.65 -17.83
CA VAL A 210 6.56 7.95 -19.02
C VAL A 210 5.76 8.90 -19.92
N LEU A 211 4.88 9.73 -19.36
CA LEU A 211 4.09 10.73 -20.11
C LEU A 211 4.94 11.81 -20.79
N LEU A 212 6.06 12.18 -20.19
CA LEU A 212 7.00 13.15 -20.77
C LEU A 212 8.00 12.49 -21.73
N ALA A 213 7.85 11.19 -22.01
CA ALA A 213 8.78 10.38 -22.81
C ALA A 213 10.24 10.43 -22.33
N VAL A 214 10.45 10.74 -21.04
CA VAL A 214 11.76 10.68 -20.39
C VAL A 214 12.15 9.21 -20.20
N ASP A 215 11.22 8.42 -19.69
CA ASP A 215 11.34 6.96 -19.61
C ASP A 215 10.62 6.36 -20.84
N ARG A 216 11.39 5.80 -21.79
CA ARG A 216 10.85 5.21 -23.02
C ARG A 216 10.51 3.73 -22.77
N PRO A 217 9.22 3.34 -22.77
CA PRO A 217 8.86 1.94 -22.60
C PRO A 217 9.44 1.11 -23.76
N TYR A 218 10.09 0.00 -23.43
CA TYR A 218 10.70 -0.96 -24.37
C TYR A 218 11.92 -0.43 -25.15
N GLY A 219 12.60 0.62 -24.66
CA GLY A 219 13.71 1.30 -25.33
C GLY A 219 15.11 0.64 -25.27
N GLU A 220 15.20 -0.64 -24.92
CA GLU A 220 16.46 -1.41 -25.07
C GLU A 220 16.61 -2.03 -26.48
#